data_AF-A0A223D670-F1
#
_entry.id   AF-A0A223D670-F1
#
_cell.length_a   1.000
_cell.length_b   1.000
_cell.length_c   1.000
_cell.angle_alpha   90.00
_cell.angle_beta   90.00
_cell.angle_gamma   90.00
#
_symmetry.space_group_name_H-M   'P 1'
#
loop_
_entity.id
_entity.type
_entity.pdbx_description
1 polymer ?
#
loop_
_entity_poly.entity_id
_entity_poly.type
_entity_poly.pdbx_seq_one_letter_code
_entity_poly.pdbx_strand_id
1 'polypeptide(L)' 'MPVSEVVSAWTETKSVFIRYGVPIDAGSTLSEVVPEDVLPVLLRDLNQAIGSSAVTCIEGG' A
#
# COMPACT_ATOMS: atom_id res chain seq x y z
N MET A 1 -2.78 11.41 -2.92
CA MET A 1 -2.34 10.53 -4.02
C MET A 1 -3.47 9.55 -4.30
N PRO A 2 -3.93 9.42 -5.56
CA PRO A 2 -4.88 8.38 -5.97
C PRO A 2 -4.36 6.98 -5.67
N VAL A 3 -5.24 6.00 -5.46
CA VAL A 3 -4.85 4.60 -5.25
C VAL A 3 -4.08 4.07 -6.47
N SER A 4 -4.54 4.38 -7.69
CA SER A 4 -3.87 4.00 -8.93
C SER A 4 -2.42 4.47 -9.01
N GLU A 5 -2.14 5.69 -8.54
CA GLU A 5 -0.80 6.25 -8.49
C GLU A 5 0.08 5.54 -7.46
N VAL A 6 -0.46 5.23 -6.26
CA VAL A 6 0.28 4.47 -5.22
C VAL A 6 0.68 3.09 -5.75
N VAL A 7 -0.25 2.41 -6.42
CA VAL A 7 -0.03 1.09 -7.03
C VAL A 7 1.00 1.15 -8.17
N SER A 8 0.99 2.24 -8.94
CA SER A 8 1.95 2.48 -10.03
C SER A 8 3.37 2.72 -9.49
N ALA A 9 3.49 3.48 -8.40
CA ALA A 9 4.77 3.79 -7.76
C ALA A 9 5.35 2.58 -7.00
N TRP A 10 4.50 1.80 -6.32
CA TRP A 10 4.91 0.66 -5.51
C TRP A 10 4.03 -0.55 -5.80
N THR A 11 4.42 -1.35 -6.80
CA THR A 11 3.64 -2.52 -7.24
C THR A 11 3.41 -3.56 -6.15
N GLU A 12 4.25 -3.64 -5.10
CA GLU A 12 4.07 -4.50 -3.94
C GLU A 12 2.80 -4.16 -3.12
N THR A 13 2.34 -2.91 -3.20
CA THR A 13 1.14 -2.44 -2.48
C THR A 13 -0.15 -3.02 -3.05
N LYS A 14 -0.14 -3.56 -4.27
CA LYS A 14 -1.29 -4.24 -4.90
C LYS A 14 -1.88 -5.30 -3.98
N SER A 15 -1.01 -6.14 -3.39
CA SER A 15 -1.44 -7.21 -2.50
C SER A 15 -2.08 -6.68 -1.21
N VAL A 16 -1.69 -5.50 -0.75
CA VAL A 16 -2.30 -4.83 0.40
C VAL A 16 -3.69 -4.35 0.01
N PHE A 17 -3.84 -3.59 -1.08
CA PHE A 17 -5.15 -3.09 -1.51
C PHE A 17 -6.18 -4.19 -1.74
N ILE A 18 -5.77 -5.30 -2.34
CA ILE A 18 -6.63 -6.47 -2.56
C ILE A 18 -7.14 -7.04 -1.22
N ARG A 19 -6.31 -7.09 -0.17
CA ARG A 19 -6.73 -7.58 1.16
C ARG A 19 -7.77 -6.69 1.82
N TYR A 20 -7.69 -5.38 1.58
CA TYR A 20 -8.64 -4.40 2.12
C TYR A 20 -9.86 -4.20 1.20
N GLY A 21 -9.95 -4.92 0.08
CA GLY A 21 -11.06 -4.79 -0.89
C GLY A 21 -11.06 -3.46 -1.65
N VAL A 22 -9.92 -2.75 -1.69
CA VAL A 22 -9.79 -1.46 -2.37
C VAL A 22 -9.46 -1.70 -3.85
N PRO A 23 -10.21 -1.10 -4.80
CA PRO A 23 -9.89 -1.21 -6.22
C PRO A 23 -8.55 -0.54 -6.54
N ILE A 24 -7.62 -1.29 -7.15
CA ILE A 24 -6.27 -0.80 -7.45
C ILE A 24 -6.25 0.29 -8.54
N ASP A 25 -7.28 0.33 -9.40
CA ASP A 25 -7.44 1.33 -10.45
C ASP A 25 -8.27 2.54 -10.00
N ALA A 26 -8.56 2.67 -8.69
CA ALA A 26 -9.33 3.80 -8.17
C ALA A 26 -8.56 5.12 -8.35
N GLY A 27 -9.20 6.09 -9.01
CA GLY A 27 -8.73 7.48 -9.12
C GLY A 27 -8.94 8.31 -7.84
N SER A 28 -9.70 7.79 -6.89
CA SER A 28 -9.94 8.40 -5.58
C SER A 28 -8.73 8.19 -4.64
N THR A 29 -8.64 9.03 -3.61
CA THR A 29 -7.59 8.94 -2.59
C THR A 29 -7.91 7.88 -1.54
N LEU A 30 -6.89 7.46 -0.78
CA LEU A 30 -7.04 6.49 0.31
C LEU A 30 -8.13 6.90 1.31
N SER A 31 -8.19 8.18 1.67
CA SER A 31 -9.17 8.68 2.64
C SER A 31 -10.62 8.69 2.12
N GLU A 32 -10.83 8.51 0.81
CA GLU A 32 -12.16 8.44 0.19
C GLU A 32 -12.63 7.00 0.00
N VAL A 33 -11.70 6.06 -0.17
CA VAL A 33 -12.01 4.64 -0.46
C VAL A 33 -12.04 3.76 0.79
N VAL A 34 -11.52 4.23 1.91
CA VAL A 34 -11.61 3.52 3.19
C VAL A 34 -12.12 4.43 4.32
N PRO A 35 -12.79 3.85 5.34
CA PRO A 35 -13.14 4.56 6.57
C PRO A 35 -11.92 5.16 7.28
N GLU A 36 -12.13 6.25 8.02
CA GLU A 36 -11.05 6.91 8.79
C GLU A 36 -10.40 5.99 9.83
N ASP A 37 -11.13 5.04 10.41
CA ASP A 37 -10.58 4.07 11.38
C ASP A 37 -9.71 2.98 10.72
N VAL A 38 -9.97 2.68 9.44
CA VAL A 38 -9.23 1.69 8.65
C VAL A 38 -7.97 2.32 8.03
N LEU A 39 -8.04 3.60 7.68
CA LEU A 39 -6.95 4.34 7.05
C LEU A 39 -5.58 4.21 7.76
N PRO A 40 -5.45 4.37 9.10
CA PRO A 40 -4.16 4.23 9.76
C PRO A 40 -3.61 2.79 9.69
N VAL A 41 -4.48 1.78 9.72
CA VAL A 41 -4.07 0.36 9.62
C VAL A 41 -3.59 0.06 8.20
N LEU A 42 -4.33 0.52 7.19
CA LEU A 42 -3.95 0.39 5.78
C LEU A 42 -2.60 1.07 5.51
N LEU A 43 -2.40 2.30 6.00
CA LEU A 43 -1.13 3.03 5.82
C LEU A 43 0.06 2.31 6.45
N ARG A 44 -0.12 1.72 7.64
CA ARG A 44 0.93 0.91 8.28
C ARG A 44 1.30 -0.29 7.41
N ASP A 45 0.30 -1.03 6.91
CA ASP A 45 0.55 -2.22 6.10
C ASP A 45 1.17 -1.88 4.74
N LEU A 46 0.78 -0.75 4.13
CA LEU A 46 1.42 -0.21 2.92
C LEU A 46 2.89 0.11 3.16
N ASN A 47 3.19 0.83 4.25
CA ASN A 47 4.56 1.16 4.62
C ASN A 47 5.39 -0.09 4.92
N GLN A 48 4.80 -1.10 5.57
CA GLN A 48 5.45 -2.38 5.81
C GLN A 48 5.73 -3.13 4.50
N ALA A 49 4.79 -3.12 3.55
CA ALA A 49 5.01 -3.76 2.25
C ALA A 49 6.17 -3.09 1.48
N ILE A 50 6.17 -1.76 1.39
CA ILE A 50 7.23 -0.97 0.74
C ILE A 50 8.58 -1.19 1.43
N GLY A 51 8.60 -1.15 2.76
CA GLY A 51 9.82 -1.38 3.56
C GLY A 51 10.31 -2.82 3.50
N SER A 52 9.42 -3.81 3.41
CA SER A 52 9.77 -5.23 3.28
C SER A 52 10.38 -5.54 1.91
N SER A 53 9.99 -4.83 0.85
CA SER A 53 10.67 -4.92 -0.45
C SER A 53 12.09 -4.37 -0.42
N ALA A 54 12.39 -3.45 0.51
CA ALA A 54 13.72 -2.88 0.69
C ALA A 54 14.66 -3.75 1.55
N VAL A 55 14.15 -4.80 2.22
CA VAL A 55 15.00 -5.80 2.88
C VAL A 55 15.45 -6.83 1.84
N THR A 56 16.28 -6.38 0.90
CA THR A 56 17.28 -7.28 0.34
C THR A 56 18.17 -7.71 1.51
N CYS A 57 18.43 -9.01 1.58
CA CYS A 57 19.50 -9.56 2.39
C CYS A 57 20.79 -8.80 2.05
N ILE A 58 21.14 -7.79 2.83
CA ILE A 58 22.54 -7.46 3.05
C ILE A 58 23.03 -8.55 4.01
N GLU A 59 23.45 -9.65 3.40
CA GLU A 59 24.29 -10.65 4.05
C GLU A 59 25.45 -9.88 4.69
N GLY A 60 25.44 -9.84 6.02
CA GLY A 60 26.56 -9.29 6.78
C GLY A 60 27.80 -10.14 6.53
N GLY A 61 28.89 -9.48 6.15
CA GLY A 61 30.20 -10.08 5.95
C GLY A 61 31.20 -9.06 5.47
#